data_AF-A0A5K1EI59-F1
#
_entry.id   AF-A0A5K1EI59-F1
#
_cell.length_a   1.000
_cell.length_b   1.000
_cell.length_c   1.000
_cell.angle_alpha   90.00
_cell.angle_beta   90.00
_cell.angle_gamma   90.00
#
_symmetry.space_group_name_H-M   'P 1'
#
loop_
_entity.id
_entity.type
_entity.pdbx_description
1 polymer ?
#
loop_
_entity_poly.entity_id
_entity_poly.type
_entity_poly.pdbx_seq_one_letter_code
_entity_poly.pdbx_strand_id
1 'polypeptide(L)'
;VIRLSAATQELPRSIVCNVHGVNPKFLDIGWKVQEQQQQGCQTFTKGAYYIGKMVWSKGYKELLQLLSKNQEQLAGFQLDLYGSGEDSEEVKHAAKKLRLTVNVYPGRDHADPQFLG
;
A
#
# COMPACT_ATOMS: atom_id res chain seq x y z
N VAL A 1 13.15 -21.91 -20.18
CA VAL A 1 11.83 -22.05 -19.48
C VAL A 1 11.79 -21.09 -18.30
N ILE A 2 10.75 -20.27 -18.16
CA ILE A 2 10.56 -19.44 -16.95
C ILE A 2 9.77 -20.26 -15.94
N ARG A 3 10.34 -20.46 -14.75
CA ARG A 3 9.71 -21.16 -13.63
C ARG A 3 9.24 -20.13 -12.62
N LEU A 4 8.02 -20.24 -12.11
CA LEU A 4 7.47 -19.25 -11.19
C LEU A 4 7.97 -19.40 -9.74
N SER A 5 8.58 -20.54 -9.43
CA SER A 5 9.13 -20.82 -8.10
C SER A 5 10.24 -21.86 -8.21
N ALA A 6 11.22 -21.77 -7.30
CA ALA A 6 12.26 -22.76 -7.14
C ALA A 6 11.73 -24.11 -6.61
N ALA A 7 10.50 -24.15 -6.09
CA ALA A 7 9.84 -25.38 -5.62
C ALA A 7 9.37 -26.31 -6.76
N THR A 8 9.43 -25.87 -8.02
CA THR A 8 9.08 -26.69 -9.19
C THR A 8 10.26 -27.55 -9.66
N GLN A 9 10.01 -28.56 -10.52
CA GLN A 9 11.06 -29.40 -11.10
C GLN A 9 12.13 -28.56 -11.81
N GLU A 10 13.41 -28.90 -11.61
CA GLU A 10 14.53 -28.26 -12.29
C GLU A 10 14.57 -28.69 -13.77
N LEU A 11 14.67 -27.71 -14.66
CA LEU A 11 14.66 -27.94 -16.11
C LEU A 11 15.93 -27.33 -16.73
N PRO A 12 16.57 -27.99 -17.71
CA PRO A 12 17.69 -27.41 -18.45
C PRO A 12 17.33 -26.07 -19.08
N ARG A 13 18.24 -25.09 -19.03
CA ARG A 13 18.02 -23.73 -19.58
C ARG A 13 16.76 -23.06 -19.02
N SER A 14 16.54 -23.19 -17.71
CA SER A 14 15.44 -22.54 -17.00
C SER A 14 15.91 -21.45 -16.05
N ILE A 15 15.05 -20.45 -15.80
CA ILE A 15 15.27 -19.39 -14.82
C ILE A 15 14.08 -19.36 -13.87
N VAL A 16 14.29 -18.97 -12.61
CA VAL A 16 13.18 -18.71 -11.69
C VAL A 16 12.81 -17.24 -11.73
N CYS A 17 11.56 -16.94 -12.05
CA CYS A 17 10.95 -15.61 -11.92
C CYS A 17 9.78 -15.73 -10.95
N ASN A 18 9.94 -15.24 -9.72
CA ASN A 18 8.94 -15.30 -8.65
C ASN A 18 7.75 -14.34 -8.88
N VAL A 19 7.13 -14.40 -10.06
CA VAL A 19 5.94 -13.63 -10.41
C VAL A 19 4.74 -14.35 -9.82
N HIS A 20 4.23 -13.80 -8.72
CA HIS A 20 3.04 -14.31 -8.05
C HIS A 20 1.89 -13.33 -8.25
N GLY A 21 0.70 -13.87 -8.49
CA GLY A 21 -0.54 -13.09 -8.49
C GLY A 21 -0.98 -12.74 -7.07
N VAL A 22 -2.08 -11.99 -6.97
CA VAL A 22 -2.74 -11.70 -5.70
C VAL A 22 -3.89 -12.70 -5.47
N ASN A 23 -4.33 -12.85 -4.22
CA ASN A 23 -5.50 -13.68 -3.91
C ASN A 23 -6.75 -13.10 -4.64
N PRO A 24 -7.54 -13.92 -5.37
CA PRO A 24 -8.74 -13.46 -6.08
C PRO A 24 -9.72 -12.66 -5.22
N LYS A 25 -9.77 -12.95 -3.91
CA LYS A 25 -10.61 -12.22 -2.95
C LYS A 25 -10.37 -10.71 -2.99
N PHE A 26 -9.15 -10.24 -3.26
CA PHE A 26 -8.86 -8.81 -3.38
C PHE A 26 -9.53 -8.18 -4.61
N LEU A 27 -9.67 -8.94 -5.70
CA LEU A 27 -10.38 -8.49 -6.90
C LEU A 27 -11.89 -8.47 -6.66
N ASP A 28 -12.44 -9.50 -6.01
CA ASP A 28 -13.87 -9.56 -5.66
C ASP A 28 -14.29 -8.38 -4.78
N ILE A 29 -13.42 -8.00 -3.85
CA ILE A 29 -13.60 -6.84 -3.00
C ILE A 29 -13.62 -5.56 -3.84
N GLY A 30 -12.65 -5.39 -4.75
CA GLY A 30 -12.59 -4.23 -5.64
C GLY A 30 -13.83 -4.09 -6.52
N TRP A 31 -14.34 -5.20 -7.06
CA TRP A 31 -15.58 -5.20 -7.86
C TRP A 31 -16.80 -4.80 -7.03
N LYS A 32 -16.94 -5.30 -5.80
CA LYS A 32 -18.04 -4.90 -4.90
C LYS A 32 -18.01 -3.41 -4.57
N VAL A 33 -16.82 -2.87 -4.27
CA VAL A 33 -16.64 -1.44 -4.02
C VAL A 33 -17.02 -0.63 -5.26
N GLN A 34 -16.65 -1.10 -6.45
CA GLN A 34 -17.01 -0.44 -7.71
C GLN A 34 -18.53 -0.45 -7.96
N GLU A 35 -19.20 -1.58 -7.73
CA GLU A 35 -20.67 -1.69 -7.85
C GLU A 35 -21.38 -0.73 -6.90
N GLN A 36 -20.96 -0.68 -5.64
CA GLN A 36 -21.50 0.25 -4.64
C GLN A 36 -21.31 1.71 -5.07
N GLN A 37 -20.13 2.06 -5.57
CA GLN A 37 -19.86 3.41 -6.07
C GLN A 37 -20.75 3.78 -7.26
N GLN A 38 -21.01 2.85 -8.19
CA GLN A 38 -21.94 3.06 -9.32
C GLN A 38 -23.39 3.25 -8.86
N GLN A 39 -23.77 2.65 -7.73
CA GLN A 39 -25.09 2.83 -7.11
C GLN A 39 -25.19 4.14 -6.30
N GLY A 40 -24.14 4.96 -6.29
CA GLY A 40 -24.08 6.22 -5.55
C GLY A 40 -23.77 6.05 -4.06
N CYS A 41 -23.40 4.85 -3.61
CA CYS A 41 -22.92 4.64 -2.26
C CYS A 41 -21.51 5.25 -2.10
N GLN A 42 -21.31 5.96 -1.00
CA GLN A 42 -20.01 6.47 -0.63
C GLN A 42 -19.17 5.31 -0.07
N THR A 43 -18.16 4.86 -0.81
CA THR A 43 -17.28 3.76 -0.39
C THR A 43 -16.09 4.31 0.38
N PHE A 44 -15.02 4.77 -0.28
CA PHE A 44 -13.83 5.28 0.41
C PHE A 44 -13.79 6.81 0.48
N THR A 45 -13.61 7.36 1.68
CA THR A 45 -13.72 8.80 1.95
C THR A 45 -12.45 9.42 2.51
N LYS A 46 -11.47 8.60 2.89
CA LYS A 46 -10.28 9.04 3.62
C LYS A 46 -9.14 9.54 2.72
N GLY A 47 -9.43 9.83 1.45
CA GLY A 47 -8.44 10.28 0.47
C GLY A 47 -7.64 9.11 -0.11
N ALA A 48 -6.40 8.93 0.36
CA ALA A 48 -5.52 7.85 -0.08
C ALA A 48 -4.86 7.16 1.11
N TYR A 49 -4.36 5.94 0.90
CA TYR A 49 -3.57 5.24 1.89
C TYR A 49 -2.39 4.48 1.27
N TYR A 50 -1.36 4.25 2.09
CA TYR A 50 -0.22 3.40 1.79
C TYR A 50 -0.13 2.31 2.85
N ILE A 51 -0.12 1.05 2.43
CA ILE A 51 -0.13 -0.09 3.35
C ILE A 51 1.04 -1.04 3.08
N GLY A 52 1.75 -1.43 4.14
CA GLY A 52 2.88 -2.35 4.01
C GLY A 52 3.72 -2.45 5.28
N LYS A 53 4.73 -3.33 5.25
CA LYS A 53 5.74 -3.38 6.32
C LYS A 53 6.51 -2.06 6.33
N MET A 54 6.55 -1.38 7.48
CA MET A 54 7.28 -0.13 7.66
C MET A 54 8.78 -0.39 7.78
N VAL A 55 9.42 -0.50 6.61
CA VAL A 55 10.86 -0.49 6.45
C VAL A 55 11.24 0.47 5.33
N TRP A 56 12.37 1.18 5.45
CA TRP A 56 12.75 2.22 4.50
C TRP A 56 12.88 1.70 3.05
N SER A 57 13.36 0.47 2.89
CA SER A 57 13.48 -0.21 1.60
C SER A 57 12.15 -0.53 0.91
N LYS A 58 11.01 -0.31 1.59
CA LYS A 58 9.66 -0.41 1.02
C LYS A 58 9.13 0.94 0.53
N GLY A 59 10.00 1.89 0.19
CA GLY A 59 9.59 3.12 -0.49
C GLY A 59 9.09 4.24 0.41
N TYR A 60 9.14 4.09 1.73
CA TYR A 60 8.67 5.12 2.67
C TYR A 60 9.50 6.41 2.56
N LYS A 61 10.81 6.29 2.29
CA LYS A 61 11.69 7.46 2.16
C LYS A 61 11.29 8.29 0.95
N GLU A 62 11.11 7.64 -0.19
CA GLU A 62 10.70 8.23 -1.45
C GLU A 62 9.31 8.84 -1.33
N LEU A 63 8.37 8.14 -0.69
CA LEU A 63 7.02 8.64 -0.43
C LEU A 63 7.04 9.94 0.37
N LEU A 64 7.72 9.98 1.52
CA LEU A 64 7.79 11.20 2.35
C LEU A 64 8.49 12.35 1.62
N GLN A 65 9.53 12.06 0.82
CA GLN A 65 10.19 13.07 0.00
C GLN A 65 9.28 13.62 -1.09
N LEU A 66 8.50 12.77 -1.77
CA LEU A 66 7.55 13.20 -2.79
C LEU A 66 6.44 14.07 -2.21
N LEU A 67 5.86 13.67 -1.08
CA LEU A 67 4.85 14.47 -0.39
C LEU A 67 5.44 15.82 0.05
N SER A 68 6.67 15.82 0.59
CA SER A 68 7.34 17.04 1.02
C SER A 68 7.62 18.01 -0.13
N LYS A 69 7.99 17.51 -1.32
CA LYS A 69 8.26 18.34 -2.50
C LYS A 69 7.02 18.97 -3.09
N ASN A 70 5.85 18.35 -2.90
CA ASN A 70 4.60 18.76 -3.54
C ASN A 70 3.55 19.28 -2.54
N GLN A 71 3.94 19.65 -1.31
CA GLN A 71 3.00 20.04 -0.25
C GLN A 71 2.03 21.15 -0.65
N GLU A 72 2.48 22.14 -1.43
CA GLU A 72 1.62 23.25 -1.90
C GLU A 72 0.54 22.77 -2.87
N GLN A 73 0.91 21.89 -3.81
CA GLN A 73 -0.01 21.31 -4.78
C GLN A 73 -0.95 20.29 -4.14
N LEU A 74 -0.50 19.67 -3.05
CA LEU A 74 -1.23 18.68 -2.27
C LEU A 74 -1.90 19.31 -1.04
N ALA A 75 -2.15 20.62 -1.04
CA ALA A 75 -2.87 21.27 0.05
C ALA A 75 -4.25 20.63 0.26
N GLY A 76 -4.50 20.11 1.47
CA GLY A 76 -5.74 19.40 1.81
C GLY A 76 -5.75 17.91 1.45
N PHE A 77 -4.72 17.39 0.80
CA PHE A 77 -4.56 15.95 0.58
C PHE A 77 -4.17 15.25 1.88
N GLN A 78 -4.97 14.28 2.30
CA GLN A 78 -4.69 13.42 3.45
C GLN A 78 -4.22 12.05 2.96
N LEU A 79 -3.14 11.56 3.56
CA LEU A 79 -2.62 10.23 3.32
C LEU A 79 -2.49 9.46 4.64
N ASP A 80 -3.09 8.28 4.69
CA ASP A 80 -2.94 7.37 5.82
C ASP A 80 -1.87 6.31 5.52
N LEU A 81 -0.93 6.10 6.44
CA LEU A 81 0.04 5.01 6.39
C LEU A 81 -0.39 3.89 7.35
N TYR A 82 -0.54 2.68 6.84
CA TYR A 82 -0.86 1.49 7.63
C TYR A 82 0.30 0.52 7.61
N GLY A 83 0.84 0.17 8.77
CA GLY A 83 1.98 -0.74 8.79
C GLY A 83 2.64 -0.90 10.15
N SER A 84 3.53 -1.87 10.20
CA SER A 84 4.46 -2.08 11.31
C SER A 84 5.78 -2.61 10.77
N GLY A 85 6.86 -2.48 11.54
CA GLY A 85 8.21 -2.83 11.10
C GLY A 85 9.27 -2.10 11.91
N GLU A 86 10.54 -2.47 11.70
CA GLU A 86 11.66 -1.92 12.46
C GLU A 86 11.77 -0.39 12.35
N ASP A 87 11.36 0.21 11.23
CA ASP A 87 11.51 1.64 10.98
C ASP A 87 10.25 2.46 11.32
N SER A 88 9.23 1.86 11.97
CA SER A 88 7.91 2.50 12.16
C SER A 88 8.00 3.84 12.91
N GLU A 89 8.77 3.90 13.99
CA GLU A 89 8.94 5.12 14.79
C GLU A 89 9.73 6.19 14.02
N GLU A 90 10.72 5.79 13.23
CA GLU A 90 11.50 6.70 12.40
C GLU A 90 10.65 7.31 11.28
N VAL A 91 9.82 6.50 10.61
CA VAL A 91 8.86 6.96 9.59
C VAL A 91 7.92 8.01 10.18
N LYS A 92 7.37 7.74 11.37
CA LYS A 92 6.50 8.68 12.09
C LYS A 92 7.23 9.97 12.45
N HIS A 93 8.46 9.87 12.96
CA HIS A 93 9.27 11.04 13.30
C HIS A 93 9.62 11.88 12.06
N ALA A 94 9.99 11.23 10.95
CA ALA A 94 10.31 11.89 9.69
C ALA A 94 9.09 12.63 9.13
N ALA A 95 7.91 11.99 9.11
CA ALA A 95 6.67 12.62 8.66
C ALA A 95 6.33 13.87 9.48
N LYS A 96 6.48 13.80 10.82
CA LYS A 96 6.27 14.93 11.73
C LYS A 96 7.29 16.04 11.52
N LYS A 97 8.57 15.71 11.34
CA LYS A 97 9.65 16.68 11.08
C LYS A 97 9.40 17.46 9.79
N LEU A 98 8.88 16.79 8.76
CA LEU A 98 8.51 17.38 7.47
C LEU A 98 7.15 18.09 7.49
N ARG A 99 6.43 18.09 8.63
CA ARG A 99 5.09 18.67 8.80
C ARG A 99 4.08 18.16 7.75
N LEU A 100 4.20 16.89 7.40
CA LEU A 100 3.31 16.26 6.41
C LEU A 100 1.95 15.95 7.05
N THR A 101 0.88 16.17 6.27
CA THR A 101 -0.51 15.80 6.64
C THR A 101 -0.72 14.30 6.45
N VAL A 102 0.01 13.51 7.25
CA VAL A 102 0.04 12.05 7.16
C VAL A 102 -0.30 11.45 8.52
N ASN A 103 -1.24 10.51 8.55
CA ASN A 103 -1.55 9.73 9.75
C ASN A 103 -0.86 8.38 9.70
N VAL A 104 -0.30 7.92 10.82
CA VAL A 104 0.38 6.63 10.91
C VAL A 104 -0.40 5.71 11.82
N TYR A 105 -0.83 4.56 11.27
CA TYR A 105 -1.64 3.55 11.94
C TYR A 105 -0.93 2.18 11.96
N PRO A 106 -1.31 1.29 12.89
CA PRO A 106 -0.84 -0.09 12.90
C PRO A 106 -1.13 -0.85 11.59
N GLY A 107 -0.40 -1.95 11.38
CA GLY A 107 -0.60 -2.83 10.24
C GLY A 107 -2.02 -3.40 10.14
N ARG A 108 -2.52 -3.52 8.92
CA ARG A 108 -3.84 -4.06 8.58
C ARG A 108 -3.77 -5.02 7.40
N ASP A 109 -4.82 -5.81 7.22
CA ASP A 109 -5.01 -6.64 6.04
C ASP A 109 -5.59 -5.80 4.89
N HIS A 110 -5.24 -6.14 3.65
CA HIS A 110 -5.79 -5.46 2.47
C HIS A 110 -7.31 -5.67 2.31
N ALA A 111 -7.87 -6.72 2.91
CA ALA A 111 -9.30 -7.01 2.96
C ALA A 111 -9.99 -6.46 4.22
N ASP A 112 -9.31 -5.61 5.02
CA ASP A 112 -9.92 -4.98 6.19
C ASP A 112 -11.11 -4.10 5.76
N PRO A 113 -12.30 -4.26 6.38
CA PRO A 113 -13.49 -3.46 6.08
C PRO A 113 -13.26 -1.95 6.14
N GLN A 114 -12.27 -1.48 6.92
CA GLN A 114 -11.90 -0.06 6.99
C GLN A 114 -11.56 0.56 5.62
N PHE A 115 -11.16 -0.26 4.64
CA PHE A 115 -10.84 0.17 3.27
C PHE A 115 -12.02 0.02 2.29
N LEU A 116 -13.15 -0.55 2.72
CA LEU A 116 -14.26 -0.92 1.84
C LEU A 116 -15.45 0.04 1.90
N GLY A 117 -15.45 0.95 2.88
CA GLY A 117 -16.52 1.90 3.17
C GLY A 117 -17.18 1.62 4.50
#